data_AF-A0A4P9YSI1-F1
#
_entry.id   AF-A0A4P9YSI1-F1
#
_cell.length_a   1.000
_cell.length_b   1.000
_cell.length_c   1.000
_cell.angle_alpha   90.00
_cell.angle_beta   90.00
_cell.angle_gamma   90.00
#
_symmetry.space_group_name_H-M   'P 1'
#
loop_
_entity.id
_entity.type
_entity.pdbx_description
1 polymer ?
#
loop_
_entity_poly.entity_id
_entity_poly.type
_entity_poly.pdbx_seq_one_letter_code
_entity_poly.pdbx_strand_id
1 'polypeptide(L)'
;MIRPVDAHTCKRIRQRQEIRTLTQAQRESFFHAIRYLQSGPKPTRYDKQVPRLSQRFVERHYHARVSAHGWPWFLTWHRAFIREFEASLQEVDPDIMLPYWDWSYDSQAPELSPVFRSGWFGGNGRPSDGCVADGHFASWRPAYPEPHCLRRKWNQGDTISAFHPPETLEVLVRNATHFEQFRTKLEAPTHGQVHNSIGGDMPSMYSPNEYVRWCIVPGKENACTIGGD
;
A
#
# COMPACT_ATOMS: atom_id res chain seq x y z
N MET A 1 -7.32 18.39 -4.16
CA MET A 1 -7.02 18.56 -5.59
C MET A 1 -5.54 18.29 -5.78
N ILE A 2 -5.19 17.24 -6.53
CA ILE A 2 -3.81 17.04 -6.99
C ILE A 2 -3.47 18.23 -7.87
N ARG A 3 -2.46 19.04 -7.49
CA ARG A 3 -1.97 20.09 -8.40
C ARG A 3 -1.30 19.37 -9.58
N PRO A 4 -1.76 19.58 -10.83
CA PRO A 4 -1.07 19.01 -11.98
C PRO A 4 0.35 19.56 -12.01
N VAL A 5 1.34 18.66 -12.04
CA VAL A 5 2.74 19.03 -12.26
C VAL A 5 2.92 19.15 -13.76
N ASP A 6 3.15 20.37 -14.25
CA ASP A 6 3.49 20.58 -15.66
C ASP A 6 4.84 19.91 -15.93
N ALA A 7 4.88 19.01 -16.92
CA ALA A 7 6.10 18.32 -17.34
C ALA A 7 7.23 19.30 -17.72
N HIS A 8 6.88 20.49 -18.22
CA HIS A 8 7.84 21.55 -18.56
C HIS A 8 8.49 22.20 -17.34
N THR A 9 7.90 22.05 -16.15
CA THR A 9 8.41 22.60 -14.88
C THR A 9 9.14 21.54 -14.03
N CYS A 10 9.34 20.34 -14.56
CA CYS A 10 9.94 19.24 -13.83
C CYS A 10 11.44 19.47 -13.60
N LYS A 11 11.80 20.04 -12.44
CA LYS A 11 13.21 20.25 -12.06
C LYS A 11 13.92 18.93 -11.70
N ARG A 12 13.21 17.95 -11.13
CA ARG A 12 13.78 16.67 -10.69
C ARG A 12 12.80 15.52 -10.80
N ILE A 13 13.25 14.43 -11.41
CA ILE A 13 12.56 13.14 -11.41
C ILE A 13 13.03 12.35 -10.19
N ARG A 14 12.10 11.94 -9.33
CA ARG A 14 12.37 11.04 -8.20
C ARG A 14 11.83 9.66 -8.51
N GLN A 15 12.67 8.65 -8.31
CA GLN A 15 12.28 7.26 -8.52
C GLN A 15 11.77 6.66 -7.21
N ARG A 16 10.63 5.95 -7.27
CA ARG A 16 10.24 5.08 -6.16
C ARG A 16 11.21 3.92 -6.06
N GLN A 17 11.63 3.61 -4.86
CA GLN A 17 12.63 2.58 -4.59
C GLN A 17 11.98 1.33 -3.99
N GLU A 18 12.61 0.19 -4.22
CA GLU A 18 12.19 -1.05 -3.56
C GLU A 18 12.52 -0.94 -2.07
N ILE A 19 11.60 -1.33 -1.20
CA ILE A 19 11.72 -1.08 0.25
C ILE A 19 12.99 -1.69 0.91
N ARG A 20 13.53 -2.78 0.34
CA ARG A 20 14.76 -3.43 0.80
C ARG A 20 16.01 -2.63 0.42
N THR A 21 15.97 -1.83 -0.65
CA THR A 21 17.11 -1.00 -1.07
C THR A 21 17.21 0.32 -0.31
N LEU A 22 16.15 0.71 0.40
CA LEU A 22 16.20 1.85 1.30
C LEU A 22 17.26 1.66 2.40
N THR A 23 17.88 2.75 2.83
CA THR A 23 18.66 2.75 4.08
C THR A 23 17.74 2.57 5.29
N GLN A 24 18.31 2.19 6.45
CA GLN A 24 17.53 2.11 7.68
C GLN A 24 16.87 3.45 8.03
N ALA A 25 17.60 4.57 7.91
CA ALA A 25 17.07 5.90 8.19
C ALA A 25 15.88 6.27 7.29
N GLN A 26 15.96 5.96 5.98
CA GLN A 26 14.86 6.19 5.05
C GLN A 26 13.62 5.34 5.39
N ARG A 27 13.80 4.07 5.75
CA ARG A 27 12.70 3.22 6.21
C ARG A 27 12.06 3.74 7.48
N GLU A 28 12.86 4.15 8.46
CA GLU A 28 12.36 4.71 9.72
C GLU A 28 11.59 6.02 9.49
N SER A 29 12.07 6.90 8.62
CA SER A 29 11.32 8.11 8.25
C SER A 29 9.96 7.77 7.61
N PHE A 30 9.95 6.80 6.69
CA PHE A 30 8.71 6.30 6.08
C PHE A 30 7.72 5.73 7.13
N PHE A 31 8.18 4.87 8.02
CA PHE A 31 7.33 4.31 9.08
C PHE A 31 6.86 5.37 10.08
N HIS A 32 7.71 6.35 10.40
CA HIS A 32 7.35 7.49 11.23
C HIS A 32 6.24 8.33 10.58
N ALA A 33 6.37 8.67 9.30
CA ALA A 33 5.34 9.42 8.58
C ALA A 33 4.00 8.70 8.53
N ILE A 34 3.99 7.37 8.35
CA ILE A 34 2.76 6.58 8.45
C ILE A 34 2.14 6.71 9.85
N ARG A 35 2.94 6.56 10.92
CA ARG A 35 2.46 6.70 12.31
C ARG A 35 1.93 8.11 12.60
N TYR A 36 2.50 9.13 11.96
CA TYR A 36 1.98 10.49 12.05
C TYR A 36 0.59 10.63 11.39
N LEU A 37 0.40 10.06 10.19
CA LEU A 37 -0.90 10.02 9.52
C LEU A 37 -1.94 9.19 10.29
N GLN A 38 -1.49 8.17 11.02
CA GLN A 38 -2.29 7.38 11.94
C GLN A 38 -2.76 8.20 13.15
N SER A 39 -1.89 9.00 13.76
CA SER A 39 -2.29 9.83 14.90
C SER A 39 -3.25 10.95 14.50
N GLY A 40 -3.05 11.53 13.31
CA GLY A 40 -3.82 12.69 12.83
C GLY A 40 -3.72 13.92 13.76
N PRO A 41 -4.23 15.08 13.32
CA PRO A 41 -4.53 16.16 14.26
C PRO A 41 -5.67 15.73 15.20
N LYS A 42 -5.67 16.20 16.45
CA LYS A 42 -6.79 15.93 17.38
C LYS A 42 -8.11 16.40 16.75
N PRO A 43 -9.14 15.54 16.66
CA PRO A 43 -10.42 15.92 16.07
C PRO A 43 -11.04 17.09 16.85
N THR A 44 -11.46 18.11 16.13
CA THR A 44 -12.25 19.23 16.65
C THR A 44 -13.72 18.82 16.78
N ARG A 45 -14.51 19.60 17.51
CA ARG A 45 -15.96 19.38 17.66
C ARG A 45 -16.76 19.43 16.34
N TYR A 46 -16.13 19.86 15.24
CA TYR A 46 -16.74 20.01 13.93
C TYR A 46 -16.31 18.95 12.92
N ASP A 47 -15.35 18.09 13.27
CA ASP A 47 -14.90 17.02 12.38
C ASP A 47 -15.97 15.92 12.33
N LYS A 48 -16.60 15.78 11.16
CA LYS A 48 -17.53 14.69 10.87
C LYS A 48 -16.74 13.37 10.77
N GLN A 49 -16.57 12.70 11.92
CA GLN A 49 -16.42 11.25 12.10
C GLN A 49 -15.22 10.48 11.50
N VAL A 50 -14.12 11.13 11.12
CA VAL A 50 -12.89 10.39 10.78
C VAL A 50 -11.66 11.02 11.44
N PRO A 51 -11.35 10.66 12.69
CA PRO A 51 -10.34 11.36 13.49
C PRO A 51 -8.89 11.17 12.99
N ARG A 52 -8.66 10.34 11.96
CA ARG A 52 -7.31 9.95 11.52
C ARG A 52 -7.17 10.10 10.00
N LEU A 53 -6.14 10.83 9.56
CA LEU A 53 -5.91 11.11 8.13
C LEU A 53 -5.82 9.83 7.31
N SER A 54 -5.16 8.79 7.84
CA SER A 54 -5.06 7.48 7.18
C SER A 54 -6.43 6.82 6.93
N GLN A 55 -7.42 7.03 7.80
CA GLN A 55 -8.74 6.41 7.68
C GLN A 55 -9.59 7.03 6.56
N ARG A 56 -9.34 8.30 6.21
CA ARG A 56 -9.98 8.94 5.04
C ARG A 56 -9.62 8.25 3.73
N PHE A 57 -8.43 7.65 3.64
CA PHE A 57 -8.02 6.86 2.48
C PHE A 57 -8.79 5.53 2.40
N VAL A 58 -9.00 4.87 3.54
CA VAL A 58 -9.75 3.61 3.65
C VAL A 58 -11.20 3.83 3.21
N GLU A 59 -11.84 4.87 3.72
CA GLU A 59 -13.20 5.26 3.33
C GLU A 59 -13.30 5.59 1.85
N ARG A 60 -12.37 6.38 1.32
CA ARG A 60 -12.36 6.72 -0.11
C ARG A 60 -12.25 5.49 -0.99
N HIS A 61 -11.35 4.56 -0.63
CA HIS A 61 -11.19 3.30 -1.34
C HIS A 61 -12.48 2.47 -1.29
N TYR A 62 -13.10 2.36 -0.11
CA TYR A 62 -14.39 1.69 0.03
C TYR A 62 -15.47 2.35 -0.82
N HIS A 63 -15.65 3.66 -0.75
CA HIS A 63 -16.68 4.36 -1.51
C HIS A 63 -16.44 4.29 -3.03
N ALA A 64 -15.19 4.23 -3.47
CA ALA A 64 -14.81 4.09 -4.88
C ALA A 64 -14.79 2.63 -5.38
N ARG A 65 -15.07 1.62 -4.54
CA ARG A 65 -14.96 0.19 -4.87
C ARG A 65 -15.52 -0.21 -6.24
N VAL A 66 -16.68 0.31 -6.61
CA VAL A 66 -17.38 0.00 -7.87
C VAL A 66 -16.69 0.61 -9.08
N SER A 67 -16.06 1.78 -8.95
CA SER A 67 -15.36 2.46 -10.05
C SER A 67 -13.87 2.15 -10.13
N ALA A 68 -13.27 1.79 -8.98
CA ALA A 68 -11.84 1.55 -8.83
C ALA A 68 -11.41 0.12 -9.16
N HIS A 69 -12.35 -0.84 -9.21
CA HIS A 69 -12.07 -2.26 -9.46
C HIS A 69 -13.02 -2.81 -10.54
N GLY A 70 -12.54 -3.76 -11.34
CA GLY A 70 -13.30 -4.42 -12.41
C GLY A 70 -13.49 -3.55 -13.66
N TRP A 71 -12.89 -2.37 -13.71
CA TRP A 71 -13.01 -1.41 -14.81
C TRP A 71 -11.64 -0.98 -15.34
N PRO A 72 -11.57 -0.42 -16.57
CA PRO A 72 -10.32 0.05 -17.18
C PRO A 72 -9.54 1.07 -16.33
N TRP A 73 -10.23 1.80 -15.45
CA TRP A 73 -9.63 2.81 -14.55
C TRP A 73 -8.86 2.19 -13.38
N PHE A 74 -8.86 0.87 -13.18
CA PHE A 74 -8.22 0.22 -12.04
C PHE A 74 -6.79 0.73 -11.80
N LEU A 75 -5.94 0.74 -12.84
CA LEU A 75 -4.55 1.15 -12.72
C LEU A 75 -4.40 2.67 -12.51
N THR A 76 -5.15 3.48 -13.25
CA THR A 76 -5.04 4.94 -13.19
C THR A 76 -5.61 5.51 -11.89
N TRP A 77 -6.71 4.93 -11.40
CA TRP A 77 -7.31 5.28 -10.12
C TRP A 77 -6.36 4.94 -8.97
N HIS A 78 -5.79 3.73 -8.95
CA HIS A 78 -4.85 3.34 -7.90
C HIS A 78 -3.54 4.13 -7.96
N ARG A 79 -3.04 4.49 -9.16
CA ARG A 79 -1.89 5.38 -9.33
C ARG A 79 -2.14 6.75 -8.70
N ALA A 80 -3.30 7.36 -8.97
CA ALA A 80 -3.68 8.63 -8.36
C ALA A 80 -3.81 8.50 -6.83
N PHE A 81 -4.46 7.42 -6.37
CA PHE A 81 -4.67 7.14 -4.95
C PHE A 81 -3.36 7.02 -4.16
N ILE A 82 -2.37 6.27 -4.67
CA ILE A 82 -1.06 6.17 -3.99
C ILE A 82 -0.24 7.46 -4.10
N ARG A 83 -0.42 8.27 -5.14
CA ARG A 83 0.21 9.61 -5.23
C ARG A 83 -0.36 10.57 -4.20
N GLU A 84 -1.65 10.50 -3.89
CA GLU A 84 -2.26 11.31 -2.83
C GLU A 84 -1.78 10.88 -1.44
N PHE A 85 -1.61 9.58 -1.23
CA PHE A 85 -1.02 9.07 0.02
C PHE A 85 0.45 9.49 0.16
N GLU A 86 1.24 9.36 -0.91
CA GLU A 86 2.63 9.82 -0.96
C GLU A 86 2.74 11.33 -0.69
N ALA A 87 1.86 12.15 -1.26
CA ALA A 87 1.81 13.58 -0.97
C ALA A 87 1.52 13.85 0.52
N SER A 88 0.64 13.07 1.16
CA SER A 88 0.36 13.19 2.59
C SER A 88 1.56 12.79 3.46
N LEU A 89 2.37 11.82 3.03
CA LEU A 89 3.64 11.50 3.69
C LEU A 89 4.66 12.63 3.49
N GLN A 90 4.68 13.26 2.32
CA GLN A 90 5.56 14.38 2.00
C GLN A 90 5.25 15.66 2.76
N GLU A 91 4.03 15.81 3.30
CA GLU A 91 3.70 16.87 4.27
C GLU A 91 4.40 16.65 5.63
N VAL A 92 4.81 15.42 5.94
CA VAL A 92 5.56 15.09 7.17
C VAL A 92 7.06 15.15 6.92
N ASP A 93 7.52 14.56 5.82
CA ASP A 93 8.91 14.61 5.37
C ASP A 93 8.94 14.70 3.83
N PRO A 94 9.34 15.85 3.25
CA PRO A 94 9.32 16.07 1.81
C PRO A 94 10.28 15.16 1.04
N ASP A 95 11.25 14.54 1.71
CA ASP A 95 12.17 13.58 1.13
C ASP A 95 11.61 12.15 1.07
N ILE A 96 10.39 11.91 1.55
CA ILE A 96 9.75 10.61 1.35
C ILE A 96 9.34 10.42 -0.11
N MET A 97 9.70 9.27 -0.66
CA MET A 97 9.06 8.66 -1.82
C MET A 97 8.44 7.36 -1.36
N LEU A 98 7.21 7.07 -1.79
CA LEU A 98 6.51 5.86 -1.43
C LEU A 98 7.30 4.65 -1.96
N PRO A 99 7.84 3.77 -1.10
CA PRO A 99 8.54 2.60 -1.57
C PRO A 99 7.55 1.56 -2.11
N TYR A 100 8.01 0.72 -3.02
CA TYR A 100 7.28 -0.45 -3.47
C TYR A 100 7.89 -1.73 -2.89
N TRP A 101 7.06 -2.76 -2.77
CA TRP A 101 7.48 -4.11 -2.42
C TRP A 101 7.40 -4.97 -3.67
N ASP A 102 8.56 -5.45 -4.14
CA ASP A 102 8.61 -6.44 -5.22
C ASP A 102 8.32 -7.83 -4.66
N TRP A 103 7.04 -8.11 -4.45
CA TRP A 103 6.53 -9.38 -3.92
C TRP A 103 6.83 -10.57 -4.84
N SER A 104 7.14 -10.34 -6.12
CA SER A 104 7.53 -11.41 -7.03
C SER A 104 8.88 -12.03 -6.67
N TYR A 105 9.77 -11.25 -6.02
CA TYR A 105 11.05 -11.77 -5.54
C TYR A 105 10.87 -12.72 -4.35
N ASP A 106 9.83 -12.52 -3.54
CA ASP A 106 9.52 -13.35 -2.38
C ASP A 106 8.50 -14.47 -2.73
N SER A 107 8.26 -14.73 -4.02
CA SER A 107 7.08 -15.46 -4.48
C SER A 107 6.97 -16.88 -3.95
N GLN A 108 8.08 -17.56 -3.64
CA GLN A 108 8.08 -18.95 -3.17
C GLN A 108 7.76 -19.10 -1.68
N ALA A 109 8.06 -18.07 -0.88
CA ALA A 109 7.84 -18.06 0.56
C ALA A 109 7.59 -16.62 1.05
N PRO A 110 6.44 -16.01 0.69
CA PRO A 110 6.22 -14.59 0.95
C PRO A 110 6.27 -14.21 2.42
N GLU A 111 5.90 -15.13 3.32
CA GLU A 111 5.97 -14.96 4.77
C GLU A 111 7.38 -14.70 5.30
N LEU A 112 8.42 -15.17 4.58
CA LEU A 112 9.82 -14.96 4.96
C LEU A 112 10.37 -13.60 4.50
N SER A 113 9.58 -12.84 3.74
CA SER A 113 9.95 -11.50 3.27
C SER A 113 10.32 -10.60 4.44
N PRO A 114 11.37 -9.76 4.34
CA PRO A 114 11.68 -8.74 5.33
C PRO A 114 10.50 -7.81 5.65
N VAL A 115 9.54 -7.66 4.73
CA VAL A 115 8.28 -6.92 4.93
C VAL A 115 7.54 -7.38 6.18
N PHE A 116 7.49 -8.68 6.45
CA PHE A 116 6.77 -9.25 7.59
C PHE A 116 7.63 -9.43 8.85
N ARG A 117 8.84 -8.86 8.89
CA ARG A 117 9.65 -8.87 10.12
C ARG A 117 9.09 -7.92 11.17
N SER A 118 9.30 -8.26 12.43
CA SER A 118 8.92 -7.45 13.60
C SER A 118 9.54 -6.05 13.62
N GLY A 119 10.65 -5.83 12.93
CA GLY A 119 11.25 -4.52 12.77
C GLY A 119 10.60 -3.66 11.67
N TRP A 120 9.72 -4.22 10.83
CA TRP A 120 9.07 -3.53 9.71
C TRP A 120 7.54 -3.55 9.91
N PHE A 121 6.77 -4.24 9.07
CA PHE A 121 5.30 -4.24 9.17
C PHE A 121 4.76 -5.26 10.17
N GLY A 122 5.60 -6.17 10.69
CA GLY A 122 5.18 -7.26 11.60
C GLY A 122 4.69 -8.49 10.86
N GLY A 123 4.58 -9.60 11.59
CA GLY A 123 4.24 -10.92 11.06
C GLY A 123 2.73 -11.17 10.95
N ASN A 124 2.35 -12.44 11.04
CA ASN A 124 0.96 -12.87 11.03
C ASN A 124 0.19 -12.37 12.26
N GLY A 125 -1.15 -12.36 12.16
CA GLY A 125 -2.01 -12.07 13.29
C GLY A 125 -2.03 -13.22 14.31
N ARG A 126 -2.28 -12.89 15.58
CA ARG A 126 -2.47 -13.92 16.61
C ARG A 126 -3.64 -14.84 16.27
N PRO A 127 -3.56 -16.16 16.54
CA PRO A 127 -4.66 -17.10 16.26
C PRO A 127 -6.00 -16.74 16.91
N SER A 128 -5.98 -16.03 18.05
CA SER A 128 -7.17 -15.71 18.84
C SER A 128 -8.07 -14.65 18.22
N ASP A 129 -7.49 -13.61 17.62
CA ASP A 129 -8.21 -12.39 17.20
C ASP A 129 -7.73 -11.83 15.84
N GLY A 130 -6.71 -12.46 15.24
CA GLY A 130 -6.08 -12.01 14.01
C GLY A 130 -5.25 -10.73 14.17
N CYS A 131 -5.10 -10.19 15.37
CA CYS A 131 -4.38 -8.94 15.57
C CYS A 131 -2.88 -9.14 15.38
N VAL A 132 -2.27 -8.25 14.59
CA VAL A 132 -0.81 -8.17 14.47
C VAL A 132 -0.22 -7.78 15.84
N ALA A 133 0.79 -8.52 16.29
CA ALA A 133 1.37 -8.37 17.62
C ALA A 133 2.71 -7.61 17.65
N ASP A 134 3.35 -7.44 16.49
CA ASP A 134 4.68 -6.88 16.31
C ASP A 134 4.76 -5.93 15.11
N GLY A 135 5.93 -5.36 14.82
CA GLY A 135 6.05 -4.34 13.77
C GLY A 135 5.74 -2.93 14.27
N HIS A 136 6.06 -1.95 13.44
CA HIS A 136 5.81 -0.54 13.70
C HIS A 136 4.33 -0.17 13.84
N PHE A 137 3.42 -1.08 13.47
CA PHE A 137 1.98 -0.84 13.40
C PHE A 137 1.15 -1.75 14.31
N ALA A 138 1.76 -2.54 15.20
CA ALA A 138 1.03 -3.42 16.14
C ALA A 138 0.02 -2.68 17.03
N SER A 139 0.32 -1.44 17.41
CA SER A 139 -0.55 -0.58 18.22
C SER A 139 -1.62 0.15 17.40
N TRP A 140 -1.58 0.03 16.07
CA TRP A 140 -2.57 0.66 15.19
C TRP A 140 -3.97 0.10 15.46
N ARG A 141 -4.95 0.99 15.53
CA ARG A 141 -6.36 0.66 15.73
C ARG A 141 -7.20 1.33 14.65
N PRO A 142 -7.43 0.73 13.48
CA PRO A 142 -8.36 1.27 12.51
C PRO A 142 -9.71 1.58 13.15
N ALA A 143 -10.34 2.69 12.75
CA ALA A 143 -11.66 3.10 13.22
C ALA A 143 -12.77 2.75 12.21
N TYR A 144 -12.41 2.55 10.94
CA TYR A 144 -13.30 2.25 9.84
C TYR A 144 -13.09 0.81 9.31
N PRO A 145 -14.17 0.06 9.00
CA PRO A 145 -15.58 0.43 9.14
C PRO A 145 -16.06 0.48 10.59
N GLU A 146 -15.34 -0.20 11.49
CA GLU A 146 -15.55 -0.20 12.93
C GLU A 146 -14.20 -0.22 13.65
N PRO A 147 -14.11 0.19 14.93
CA PRO A 147 -12.87 0.12 15.69
C PRO A 147 -12.37 -1.32 15.90
N HIS A 148 -11.15 -1.63 15.45
CA HIS A 148 -10.50 -2.92 15.67
C HIS A 148 -8.97 -2.75 15.74
N CYS A 149 -8.24 -3.84 15.99
CA CYS A 149 -6.79 -3.90 15.78
C CYS A 149 -6.45 -4.11 14.31
N LEU A 150 -5.23 -3.78 13.88
CA LEU A 150 -4.75 -4.22 12.57
C LEU A 150 -4.78 -5.75 12.49
N ARG A 151 -5.50 -6.32 11.52
CA ARG A 151 -5.66 -7.77 11.38
C ARG A 151 -4.91 -8.35 10.18
N ARG A 152 -4.23 -9.48 10.41
CA ARG A 152 -3.69 -10.37 9.38
C ARG A 152 -4.06 -11.81 9.66
N LYS A 153 -4.21 -12.60 8.61
CA LYS A 153 -4.47 -14.04 8.73
C LYS A 153 -4.00 -14.72 7.46
N TRP A 154 -2.73 -15.13 7.45
CA TRP A 154 -2.16 -15.80 6.29
C TRP A 154 -2.98 -17.03 5.91
N ASN A 155 -3.16 -17.21 4.60
CA ASN A 155 -4.13 -18.14 4.06
C ASN A 155 -3.74 -19.63 4.20
N GLN A 156 -2.49 -19.93 4.57
CA GLN A 156 -1.99 -21.29 4.84
C GLN A 156 -1.62 -21.49 6.32
N GLY A 157 -2.26 -20.76 7.24
CA GLY A 157 -1.95 -20.83 8.66
C GLY A 157 -0.71 -20.02 8.99
N ASP A 158 0.45 -20.67 9.08
CA ASP A 158 1.73 -20.05 9.42
C ASP A 158 2.57 -19.66 8.18
N THR A 159 2.05 -19.91 6.97
CA THR A 159 2.69 -19.52 5.70
C THR A 159 1.72 -18.81 4.77
N ILE A 160 2.24 -18.19 3.71
CA ILE A 160 1.48 -17.53 2.65
C ILE A 160 1.57 -18.37 1.37
N SER A 161 0.47 -18.54 0.65
CA SER A 161 0.51 -19.18 -0.67
C SER A 161 1.47 -18.47 -1.62
N ALA A 162 2.20 -19.26 -2.40
CA ALA A 162 3.17 -18.73 -3.37
C ALA A 162 2.52 -17.73 -4.35
N PHE A 163 3.21 -16.62 -4.61
CA PHE A 163 2.80 -15.59 -5.56
C PHE A 163 3.30 -15.92 -6.98
N HIS A 164 2.87 -15.13 -7.95
CA HIS A 164 3.47 -15.16 -9.28
C HIS A 164 4.95 -14.71 -9.24
N PRO A 165 5.90 -15.52 -9.73
CA PRO A 165 7.30 -15.14 -9.82
C PRO A 165 7.54 -14.11 -10.94
N PRO A 166 8.73 -13.46 -11.00
CA PRO A 166 9.01 -12.40 -11.96
C PRO A 166 8.79 -12.82 -13.41
N GLU A 167 9.13 -14.06 -13.78
CA GLU A 167 9.00 -14.58 -15.14
C GLU A 167 7.54 -14.66 -15.57
N THR A 168 6.63 -15.01 -14.65
CA THR A 168 5.19 -15.03 -14.93
C THR A 168 4.65 -13.62 -15.17
N LEU A 169 5.13 -12.63 -14.41
CA LEU A 169 4.74 -11.23 -14.59
C LEU A 169 5.28 -10.65 -15.90
N GLU A 170 6.51 -11.00 -16.25
CA GLU A 170 7.10 -10.59 -17.53
C GLU A 170 6.32 -11.16 -18.71
N VAL A 171 5.94 -12.44 -18.66
CA VAL A 171 5.08 -13.06 -19.68
C VAL A 171 3.72 -12.36 -19.76
N LEU A 172 3.11 -12.01 -18.62
CA LEU A 172 1.85 -11.28 -18.58
C LEU A 172 1.95 -9.93 -19.29
N VAL A 173 3.03 -9.17 -19.02
CA VAL A 173 3.27 -7.86 -19.66
C VAL A 173 3.55 -8.01 -21.15
N ARG A 174 4.42 -8.95 -21.55
CA ARG A 174 4.85 -9.12 -22.94
C ARG A 174 3.75 -9.67 -23.86
N ASN A 175 2.91 -10.58 -23.35
CA ASN A 175 1.91 -11.26 -24.18
C ASN A 175 0.54 -10.56 -24.19
N ALA A 176 0.34 -9.51 -23.39
CA ALA A 176 -0.91 -8.76 -23.42
C ALA A 176 -0.96 -7.87 -24.67
N THR A 177 -1.84 -8.21 -25.61
CA THR A 177 -2.04 -7.44 -26.85
C THR A 177 -3.01 -6.28 -26.67
N HIS A 178 -3.90 -6.38 -25.69
CA HIS A 178 -4.89 -5.36 -25.37
C HIS A 178 -4.80 -4.97 -23.89
N PHE A 179 -4.99 -3.68 -23.60
CA PHE A 179 -4.97 -3.15 -22.23
C PHE A 179 -5.94 -3.89 -21.30
N GLU A 180 -7.13 -4.24 -21.80
CA GLU A 180 -8.13 -4.91 -20.97
C GLU A 180 -7.71 -6.33 -20.55
N GLN A 181 -7.00 -7.03 -21.44
CA GLN A 181 -6.43 -8.35 -21.14
C GLN A 181 -5.32 -8.23 -20.09
N PHE A 182 -4.44 -7.23 -20.23
CA PHE A 182 -3.41 -6.91 -19.24
C PHE A 182 -4.03 -6.61 -17.88
N ARG A 183 -4.98 -5.66 -17.84
CA ARG A 183 -5.68 -5.21 -16.64
C ARG A 183 -6.37 -6.36 -15.93
N THR A 184 -7.13 -7.19 -16.63
CA THR A 184 -7.84 -8.34 -16.04
C THR A 184 -6.89 -9.37 -15.43
N LYS A 185 -5.80 -9.71 -16.12
CA LYS A 185 -4.80 -10.67 -15.63
C LYS A 185 -3.95 -10.09 -14.49
N LEU A 186 -3.74 -8.79 -14.46
CA LEU A 186 -3.00 -8.14 -13.38
C LEU A 186 -3.88 -8.00 -12.12
N GLU A 187 -5.13 -7.57 -12.28
CA GLU A 187 -5.99 -7.19 -11.16
C GLU A 187 -6.41 -8.39 -10.30
N ALA A 188 -7.00 -9.42 -10.91
CA ALA A 188 -7.62 -10.51 -10.15
C ALA A 188 -6.63 -11.62 -9.74
N PRO A 189 -5.98 -12.35 -10.68
CA PRO A 189 -5.17 -13.51 -10.30
C PRO A 189 -3.79 -13.13 -9.77
N THR A 190 -3.34 -11.89 -9.96
CA THR A 190 -1.99 -11.45 -9.53
C THR A 190 -2.08 -10.54 -8.31
N HIS A 191 -2.61 -9.32 -8.49
CA HIS A 191 -2.80 -8.38 -7.38
C HIS A 191 -3.77 -8.93 -6.32
N GLY A 192 -4.90 -9.48 -6.73
CA GLY A 192 -5.87 -10.10 -5.82
C GLY A 192 -5.29 -11.28 -5.03
N GLN A 193 -4.37 -12.06 -5.60
CA GLN A 193 -3.71 -13.15 -4.88
C GLN A 193 -2.88 -12.64 -3.70
N VAL A 194 -2.08 -11.58 -3.90
CA VAL A 194 -1.28 -10.98 -2.83
C VAL A 194 -2.18 -10.50 -1.68
N HIS A 195 -3.27 -9.81 -2.03
CA HIS A 195 -4.27 -9.36 -1.08
C HIS A 195 -4.91 -10.51 -0.27
N ASN A 196 -5.40 -11.52 -0.99
CA ASN A 196 -6.12 -12.63 -0.39
C ASN A 196 -5.22 -13.51 0.49
N SER A 197 -3.94 -13.64 0.13
CA SER A 197 -3.03 -14.53 0.84
C SER A 197 -2.49 -13.92 2.13
N ILE A 198 -2.38 -12.59 2.23
CA ILE A 198 -2.06 -11.89 3.50
C ILE A 198 -3.23 -11.99 4.48
N GLY A 199 -4.46 -11.96 3.97
CA GLY A 199 -5.68 -12.09 4.77
C GLY A 199 -5.91 -10.95 5.76
N GLY A 200 -6.81 -11.17 6.73
CA GLY A 200 -7.23 -10.11 7.66
C GLY A 200 -7.99 -9.00 6.93
N ASP A 201 -7.50 -7.76 7.01
CA ASP A 201 -8.12 -6.61 6.35
C ASP A 201 -7.82 -6.54 4.84
N MET A 202 -6.73 -7.16 4.39
CA MET A 202 -6.26 -7.13 2.99
C MET A 202 -7.23 -7.67 1.91
N PRO A 203 -7.97 -8.78 2.11
CA PRO A 203 -8.94 -9.25 1.11
C PRO A 203 -10.18 -8.36 0.98
N SER A 204 -10.37 -7.39 1.88
CA SER A 204 -11.55 -6.54 1.92
C SER A 204 -11.35 -5.23 1.15
N MET A 205 -12.44 -4.48 0.96
CA MET A 205 -12.37 -3.10 0.46
C MET A 205 -11.78 -2.11 1.48
N TYR A 206 -11.47 -2.58 2.69
CA TYR A 206 -10.76 -1.84 3.73
C TYR A 206 -9.26 -2.17 3.76
N SER A 207 -8.73 -2.86 2.74
CA SER A 207 -7.31 -3.19 2.61
C SER A 207 -6.31 -2.04 2.84
N PRO A 208 -6.64 -0.74 2.61
CA PRO A 208 -5.73 0.33 3.01
C PRO A 208 -5.49 0.48 4.52
N ASN A 209 -6.24 -0.24 5.37
CA ASN A 209 -5.95 -0.39 6.80
C ASN A 209 -4.60 -1.08 7.05
N GLU A 210 -4.21 -2.00 6.15
CA GLU A 210 -2.93 -2.68 6.17
C GLU A 210 -1.88 -1.86 5.42
N TYR A 211 -0.81 -1.48 6.09
CA TYR A 211 0.15 -0.55 5.50
C TYR A 211 1.05 -1.19 4.43
N VAL A 212 1.18 -2.52 4.43
CA VAL A 212 1.82 -3.25 3.33
C VAL A 212 1.08 -3.00 2.00
N ARG A 213 -0.24 -2.71 2.03
CA ARG A 213 -1.06 -2.37 0.85
C ARG A 213 -0.44 -1.28 -0.02
N TRP A 214 0.14 -0.27 0.62
CA TRP A 214 0.67 0.90 -0.08
C TRP A 214 1.93 0.59 -0.87
N CYS A 215 2.59 -0.53 -0.57
CA CYS A 215 3.76 -1.03 -1.29
C CYS A 215 3.41 -2.08 -2.37
N ILE A 216 2.18 -2.59 -2.42
CA ILE A 216 1.76 -3.71 -3.32
C ILE A 216 1.39 -3.23 -4.73
N VAL A 217 1.11 -1.94 -4.94
CA VAL A 217 0.74 -1.45 -6.29
C VAL A 217 1.93 -1.63 -7.23
N PRO A 218 1.76 -2.38 -8.34
CA PRO A 218 2.86 -2.67 -9.24
C PRO A 218 3.31 -1.38 -9.91
N GLY A 219 4.58 -1.01 -9.66
CA GLY A 219 5.22 -0.03 -10.51
C GLY A 219 6.48 0.58 -9.92
N LYS A 220 7.59 0.40 -10.64
CA LYS A 220 8.69 1.36 -10.70
C LYS A 220 8.18 2.65 -11.34
N GLU A 221 7.31 3.37 -10.63
CA GLU A 221 6.73 4.62 -11.11
C GLU A 221 7.58 5.78 -10.60
N ASN A 222 8.04 6.62 -11.52
CA ASN A 222 8.74 7.85 -11.18
C ASN A 222 7.72 8.95 -10.89
N ALA A 223 8.03 9.82 -9.93
CA ALA A 223 7.26 11.03 -9.67
C ALA A 223 8.12 12.25 -9.97
N CYS A 224 7.51 13.25 -10.61
CA CYS A 224 8.14 14.56 -10.75
C CYS A 224 7.95 15.37 -9.46
N THR A 225 9.01 15.99 -8.98
CA THR A 225 8.95 16.98 -7.90
C THR A 225 9.34 18.36 -8.41
N ILE A 226 8.50 19.34 -8.11
CA ILE A 226 8.83 20.76 -8.29
C ILE A 226 9.56 21.16 -7.01
N GLY A 227 10.88 21.38 -7.09
CA GLY A 227 11.67 21.79 -5.93
C GLY A 227 11.20 23.15 -5.40
N GLY A 228 11.04 23.25 -4.08
CA GLY A 228 10.92 24.53 -3.40
C GLY A 228 12.27 25.27 -3.47
N ASP A 229 12.20 26.57 -3.76
CA ASP A 229 13.35 27.48 -3.71
C ASP A 229 13.83 27.66 -2.26
#